data_AF-A0A508B0F1-F1
#
_entry.id   AF-A0A508B0F1-F1
#
_cell.length_a   1.000
_cell.length_b   1.000
_cell.length_c   1.000
_cell.angle_alpha   90.00
_cell.angle_beta   90.00
_cell.angle_gamma   90.00
#
_symmetry.space_group_name_H-M   'P 1'
#
loop_
_entity.id
_entity.type
_entity.pdbx_description
1 polymer ?
#
loop_
_entity_poly.entity_id
_entity_poly.type
_entity_poly.pdbx_seq_one_letter_code
_entity_poly.pdbx_strand_id
1 'polypeptide(L)'
;MHHAWAGWKIDESSDIRAGIQQVPFGLLPYASNSFWFGSGYYLGIEDDYDLGVVWRRDDGAHRFHVGAFSGDEYGTGARYDRYSFDVATTEDLPYRERERLNLRYENVRDWNDGELALGASLFTGRVENRIEGEKYGHDGAALHAQWKRGQLTMQAQWARYRYRIDESRIAMSAFDFPFEIAAEADVPTFNVAYALPQTGWFDGITCYNNLSMTSPVDDDAGLRESWQNVTGCSFAKGKMFTYVDWIAGKNMWFVGGSGIGVDEPGSNRWRSRLNVNVGFYF
;
A
#
# COMPACT_ATOMS: atom_id res chain seq x y z
N MET A 1 -4.57 -12.11 -8.53
CA MET A 1 -5.81 -11.57 -9.14
C MET A 1 -5.90 -10.10 -8.73
N HIS A 2 -6.48 -9.19 -9.52
CA HIS A 2 -6.63 -7.80 -9.06
C HIS A 2 -7.96 -7.58 -8.35
N HIS A 3 -9.10 -7.97 -8.93
CA HIS A 3 -10.40 -7.90 -8.26
C HIS A 3 -11.41 -8.86 -8.89
N ALA A 4 -12.34 -9.35 -8.07
CA ALA A 4 -13.52 -10.10 -8.48
C ALA A 4 -14.56 -10.09 -7.35
N TRP A 5 -15.54 -9.19 -7.42
CA TRP A 5 -16.54 -9.02 -6.36
C TRP A 5 -17.94 -8.74 -6.91
N ALA A 6 -18.95 -9.04 -6.11
CA ALA A 6 -20.34 -8.66 -6.32
C ALA A 6 -20.75 -7.60 -5.28
N GLY A 7 -21.52 -6.60 -5.70
CA GLY A 7 -21.96 -5.50 -4.84
C GLY A 7 -23.47 -5.40 -4.73
N TRP A 8 -23.95 -4.93 -3.58
CA TRP A 8 -25.34 -4.62 -3.30
C TRP A 8 -25.45 -3.22 -2.71
N LYS A 9 -26.22 -2.34 -3.34
CA LYS A 9 -26.56 -1.03 -2.77
C LYS A 9 -27.68 -1.20 -1.75
N ILE A 10 -27.41 -0.87 -0.49
CA ILE A 10 -28.42 -0.89 0.58
C ILE A 10 -29.34 0.33 0.42
N ASP A 11 -28.74 1.49 0.20
CA ASP A 11 -29.40 2.78 -0.02
C ASP A 11 -28.50 3.70 -0.87
N GLU A 12 -28.84 5.00 -0.97
CA GLU A 12 -28.06 5.98 -1.75
C GLU A 12 -26.67 6.28 -1.16
N SER A 13 -26.50 6.04 0.14
CA SER A 13 -25.29 6.34 0.90
C SER A 13 -24.46 5.10 1.25
N SER A 14 -25.00 3.89 1.10
CA SER A 14 -24.38 2.66 1.61
C SER A 14 -24.38 1.50 0.63
N ASP A 15 -23.25 0.79 0.52
CA ASP A 15 -23.10 -0.44 -0.27
C ASP A 15 -22.34 -1.53 0.49
N ILE A 16 -22.61 -2.79 0.14
CA ILE A 16 -21.82 -3.95 0.56
C ILE A 16 -21.20 -4.57 -0.68
N ARG A 17 -19.95 -5.01 -0.57
CA ARG A 17 -19.24 -5.76 -1.60
C ARG A 17 -18.66 -7.03 -1.03
N ALA A 18 -18.79 -8.14 -1.74
CA ALA A 18 -18.27 -9.44 -1.36
C ALA A 18 -17.44 -10.05 -2.51
N GLY A 19 -16.24 -10.51 -2.20
CA GLY A 19 -15.29 -11.08 -3.15
C GLY A 19 -13.87 -10.57 -2.94
N ILE A 20 -13.03 -10.71 -3.97
CA ILE A 20 -11.65 -10.21 -4.00
C ILE A 20 -11.69 -8.72 -4.31
N GLN A 21 -11.28 -7.89 -3.36
CA GLN A 21 -11.45 -6.43 -3.42
C GLN A 21 -10.43 -5.70 -2.55
N GLN A 22 -10.22 -4.40 -2.85
CA GLN A 22 -9.26 -3.58 -2.12
C GLN A 22 -9.60 -3.52 -0.62
N VAL A 23 -8.58 -3.75 0.20
CA VAL A 23 -8.65 -3.66 1.66
C VAL A 23 -8.62 -2.18 2.07
N PRO A 24 -9.63 -1.70 2.82
CA PRO A 24 -9.74 -0.28 3.12
C PRO A 24 -8.81 0.12 4.27
N PHE A 25 -7.56 0.48 3.96
CA PHE A 25 -6.58 0.97 4.92
C PHE A 25 -5.81 2.19 4.36
N GLY A 26 -5.63 3.23 5.18
CA GLY A 26 -4.84 4.41 4.83
C GLY A 26 -5.47 5.31 3.75
N LEU A 27 -4.63 5.94 2.94
CA LEU A 27 -5.01 6.73 1.77
C LEU A 27 -5.59 5.82 0.68
N LEU A 28 -6.81 6.12 0.23
CA LEU A 28 -7.48 5.38 -0.84
C LEU A 28 -7.76 6.30 -2.05
N PRO A 29 -7.79 5.75 -3.28
CA PRO A 29 -7.45 4.36 -3.61
C PRO A 29 -5.94 4.10 -3.62
N TYR A 30 -5.11 5.14 -3.70
CA TYR A 30 -3.66 4.99 -3.76
C TYR A 30 -2.95 6.03 -2.88
N ALA A 31 -1.92 5.58 -2.17
CA ALA A 31 -1.00 6.40 -1.38
C ALA A 31 0.23 6.85 -2.19
N SER A 32 0.11 6.99 -3.52
CA SER A 32 1.19 7.42 -4.41
C SER A 32 0.62 7.95 -5.74
N ASN A 33 1.47 8.63 -6.52
CA ASN A 33 1.15 9.15 -7.85
C ASN A 33 2.06 8.55 -8.95
N SER A 34 2.99 7.67 -8.59
CA SER A 34 3.99 7.06 -9.49
C SER A 34 3.67 5.60 -9.82
N PHE A 35 4.33 5.05 -10.83
CA PHE A 35 4.21 3.63 -11.17
C PHE A 35 4.74 2.71 -10.07
N TRP A 36 5.73 3.18 -9.30
CA TRP A 36 6.41 2.39 -8.27
C TRP A 36 5.77 2.46 -6.88
N PHE A 37 4.64 3.16 -6.73
CA PHE A 37 3.96 3.31 -5.45
C PHE A 37 4.89 3.84 -4.32
N GLY A 38 4.49 3.68 -3.06
CA GLY A 38 5.33 3.85 -1.88
C GLY A 38 5.76 2.49 -1.31
N SER A 39 6.53 2.50 -0.22
CA SER A 39 6.92 1.28 0.49
C SER A 39 5.72 0.54 1.09
N GLY A 40 4.66 1.24 1.52
CA GLY A 40 3.45 0.64 2.08
C GLY A 40 2.76 -0.36 1.14
N TYR A 41 2.84 -0.13 -0.18
CA TYR A 41 2.36 -1.08 -1.19
C TYR A 41 3.09 -2.42 -1.12
N TYR A 42 4.43 -2.39 -1.01
CA TYR A 42 5.24 -3.61 -0.91
C TYR A 42 5.13 -4.31 0.44
N LEU A 43 4.58 -3.61 1.44
CA LEU A 43 4.35 -4.12 2.79
C LEU A 43 2.95 -4.73 2.97
N GLY A 44 2.11 -4.75 1.92
CA GLY A 44 0.75 -5.31 1.99
C GLY A 44 -0.27 -4.47 2.76
N ILE A 45 0.03 -3.20 3.00
CA ILE A 45 -0.85 -2.29 3.76
C ILE A 45 -1.47 -1.19 2.87
N GLU A 46 -1.03 -1.05 1.63
CA GLU A 46 -1.59 -0.11 0.64
C GLU A 46 -1.87 -0.86 -0.66
N ASP A 47 -2.96 -0.51 -1.36
CA ASP A 47 -3.36 -1.14 -2.64
C ASP A 47 -3.35 -2.69 -2.67
N ASP A 48 -3.86 -3.27 -1.59
CA ASP A 48 -3.91 -4.70 -1.30
C ASP A 48 -5.34 -5.26 -1.49
N TYR A 49 -5.53 -6.46 -2.04
CA TYR A 49 -6.83 -6.92 -2.59
C TYR A 49 -7.37 -8.27 -2.07
N ASP A 50 -7.64 -8.41 -0.79
CA ASP A 50 -8.11 -9.68 -0.21
C ASP A 50 -9.52 -10.16 -0.58
N LEU A 51 -9.74 -11.46 -0.33
CA LEU A 51 -11.07 -12.07 -0.28
C LEU A 51 -11.81 -11.67 1.01
N GLY A 52 -12.90 -10.92 0.87
CA GLY A 52 -13.69 -10.50 2.02
C GLY A 52 -15.02 -9.84 1.69
N VAL A 53 -15.63 -9.28 2.73
CA VAL A 53 -16.85 -8.46 2.68
C VAL A 53 -16.53 -7.08 3.22
N VAL A 54 -16.91 -6.03 2.48
CA VAL A 54 -16.73 -4.64 2.87
C VAL A 54 -18.07 -3.93 2.82
N TRP A 55 -18.44 -3.30 3.92
CA TRP A 55 -19.51 -2.31 3.99
C TRP A 55 -18.91 -0.91 3.87
N ARG A 56 -19.55 -0.08 3.06
CA ARG A 56 -19.20 1.32 2.84
C ARG A 56 -20.38 2.21 3.13
N ARG A 57 -20.10 3.38 3.71
CA ARG A 57 -21.09 4.46 3.87
C ARG A 57 -20.49 5.83 3.66
N ASP A 58 -21.10 6.60 2.77
CA ASP A 58 -20.79 8.00 2.49
C ASP A 58 -21.94 8.89 3.03
N ASP A 59 -21.72 9.52 4.18
CA ASP A 59 -22.70 10.34 4.90
C ASP A 59 -22.23 11.81 4.97
N GLY A 60 -22.60 12.59 3.96
CA GLY A 60 -22.15 13.97 3.80
C GLY A 60 -20.62 14.06 3.71
N ALA A 61 -20.01 14.69 4.72
CA ALA A 61 -18.56 14.84 4.83
C ALA A 61 -17.84 13.57 5.34
N HIS A 62 -18.58 12.55 5.76
CA HIS A 62 -18.03 11.38 6.46
C HIS A 62 -18.03 10.15 5.55
N ARG A 63 -16.88 9.47 5.46
CA ARG A 63 -16.74 8.22 4.70
C ARG A 63 -16.32 7.12 5.67
N PHE A 64 -17.07 6.02 5.69
CA PHE A 64 -16.84 4.88 6.55
C PHE A 64 -16.64 3.62 5.71
N HIS A 65 -15.66 2.80 6.11
CA HIS A 65 -15.46 1.46 5.58
C HIS A 65 -15.29 0.49 6.74
N VAL A 66 -16.00 -0.63 6.70
CA VAL A 66 -15.83 -1.76 7.62
C VAL A 66 -15.65 -3.01 6.77
N GLY A 67 -14.50 -3.67 6.91
CA GLY A 67 -14.15 -4.85 6.14
C GLY A 67 -13.89 -6.06 7.03
N ALA A 68 -14.28 -7.24 6.55
CA ALA A 68 -13.91 -8.53 7.13
C ALA A 68 -13.38 -9.42 6.02
N PHE A 69 -12.15 -9.88 6.17
CA PHE A 69 -11.39 -10.64 5.17
C PHE A 69 -10.99 -11.99 5.76
N SER A 70 -10.99 -13.04 4.95
CA SER A 70 -10.60 -14.40 5.38
C SER A 70 -9.10 -14.65 5.34
N GLY A 71 -8.36 -13.79 4.63
CA GLY A 71 -6.92 -13.87 4.33
C GLY A 71 -6.67 -13.43 2.89
N ASP A 72 -5.44 -13.66 2.42
CA ASP A 72 -5.00 -13.37 1.05
C ASP A 72 -5.93 -13.98 -0.02
N GLU A 73 -5.87 -13.47 -1.26
CA GLU A 73 -6.80 -13.85 -2.34
C GLU A 73 -6.83 -15.35 -2.66
N TYR A 74 -5.77 -16.07 -2.33
CA TYR A 74 -5.64 -17.51 -2.57
C TYR A 74 -5.71 -18.33 -1.28
N GLY A 75 -5.58 -17.71 -0.10
CA GLY A 75 -5.62 -18.27 1.24
C GLY A 75 -4.47 -19.21 1.60
N THR A 76 -3.38 -19.21 0.83
CA THR A 76 -2.30 -20.21 0.95
C THR A 76 -0.95 -19.67 1.40
N GLY A 77 -0.60 -18.41 1.08
CA GLY A 77 0.77 -17.90 1.20
C GLY A 77 1.82 -18.55 0.28
N ALA A 78 1.54 -19.69 -0.35
CA ALA A 78 2.48 -20.45 -1.17
C ALA A 78 2.45 -20.08 -2.67
N ARG A 79 1.55 -19.17 -3.05
CA ARG A 79 1.35 -18.75 -4.44
C ARG A 79 1.89 -17.34 -4.66
N TYR A 80 3.08 -17.24 -5.24
CA TYR A 80 3.81 -15.98 -5.39
C TYR A 80 3.42 -15.16 -6.63
N ASP A 81 2.77 -15.76 -7.63
CA ASP A 81 2.30 -15.09 -8.85
C ASP A 81 1.01 -14.28 -8.61
N ARG A 82 1.17 -13.19 -7.84
CA ARG A 82 0.08 -12.30 -7.42
C ARG A 82 0.39 -10.83 -7.66
N TYR A 83 -0.70 -10.05 -7.60
CA TYR A 83 -0.66 -8.59 -7.71
C TYR A 83 -0.37 -7.98 -6.35
N SER A 84 -1.22 -8.29 -5.37
CA SER A 84 -1.10 -7.84 -3.99
C SER A 84 0.14 -8.43 -3.33
N PHE A 85 0.72 -7.67 -2.40
CA PHE A 85 1.83 -8.13 -1.58
C PHE A 85 1.26 -8.68 -0.28
N ASP A 86 1.10 -10.00 -0.18
CA ASP A 86 0.74 -10.63 1.11
C ASP A 86 1.91 -11.40 1.71
N VAL A 87 1.71 -11.89 2.93
CA VAL A 87 2.61 -12.85 3.58
C VAL A 87 2.84 -14.07 2.70
N ALA A 88 4.09 -14.47 2.58
CA ALA A 88 4.56 -15.63 1.84
C ALA A 88 4.92 -16.78 2.79
N THR A 89 4.59 -18.00 2.39
CA THR A 89 5.01 -19.22 3.08
C THR A 89 6.34 -19.70 2.49
N THR A 90 7.45 -19.44 3.17
CA THR A 90 8.78 -19.96 2.80
C THR A 90 9.19 -21.14 3.70
N GLU A 91 10.34 -21.76 3.42
CA GLU A 91 10.89 -22.81 4.30
C GLU A 91 11.28 -22.26 5.68
N ASP A 92 11.89 -21.07 5.72
CA ASP A 92 12.37 -20.43 6.95
C ASP A 92 11.29 -19.61 7.68
N LEU A 93 10.32 -19.04 6.93
CA LEU A 93 9.24 -18.21 7.44
C LEU A 93 7.89 -18.76 6.95
N PRO A 94 7.39 -19.84 7.54
CA PRO A 94 6.27 -20.63 7.01
C PRO A 94 4.91 -20.01 7.36
N TYR A 95 4.73 -18.71 7.16
CA TYR A 95 3.50 -18.01 7.54
C TYR A 95 2.52 -17.86 6.37
N ARG A 96 1.24 -17.68 6.69
CA ARG A 96 0.22 -17.20 5.74
C ARG A 96 -0.76 -16.27 6.43
N GLU A 97 -1.39 -15.42 5.64
CA GLU A 97 -2.44 -14.54 6.14
C GLU A 97 -3.73 -15.29 6.47
N ARG A 98 -4.45 -14.72 7.42
CA ARG A 98 -5.70 -15.25 7.96
C ARG A 98 -6.67 -14.11 8.20
N GLU A 99 -7.71 -14.39 8.99
CA GLU A 99 -8.81 -13.46 9.20
C GLU A 99 -8.33 -12.05 9.59
N ARG A 100 -8.88 -11.02 8.95
CA ARG A 100 -8.55 -9.60 9.20
C ARG A 100 -9.83 -8.76 9.22
N LEU A 101 -9.98 -7.94 10.24
CA LEU A 101 -11.04 -6.94 10.37
C LEU A 101 -10.43 -5.56 10.16
N ASN A 102 -11.00 -4.77 9.24
CA ASN A 102 -10.55 -3.43 8.90
C ASN A 102 -11.64 -2.41 9.24
N LEU A 103 -11.23 -1.28 9.79
CA LEU A 103 -12.04 -0.09 9.98
C LEU A 103 -11.29 1.10 9.40
N ARG A 104 -11.96 1.88 8.56
CA ARG A 104 -11.44 3.15 8.05
C ARG A 104 -12.51 4.22 8.11
N TYR A 105 -12.08 5.40 8.55
CA TYR A 105 -12.90 6.60 8.60
C TYR A 105 -12.16 7.78 7.97
N GLU A 106 -12.87 8.60 7.23
CA GLU A 106 -12.36 9.85 6.66
C GLU A 106 -13.41 10.95 6.75
N ASN A 107 -12.97 12.17 7.06
CA ASN A 107 -13.76 13.39 7.00
C ASN A 107 -13.21 14.32 5.92
N VAL A 108 -14.08 14.75 5.02
CA VAL A 108 -13.75 15.66 3.92
C VAL A 108 -14.38 17.02 4.17
N ARG A 109 -13.57 18.08 4.10
CA ARG A 109 -14.01 19.45 4.37
C ARG A 109 -13.24 20.45 3.53
N ASP A 110 -13.85 21.60 3.29
CA ASP A 110 -13.14 22.73 2.69
C ASP A 110 -12.14 23.34 3.69
N TRP A 111 -10.94 23.63 3.21
CA TRP A 111 -9.89 24.29 3.97
C TRP A 111 -8.89 25.01 3.05
N ASN A 112 -8.68 26.32 3.30
CA ASN A 112 -7.76 27.18 2.55
C ASN A 112 -7.94 27.11 1.01
N ASP A 113 -9.19 27.27 0.54
CA ASP A 113 -9.59 27.14 -0.88
C ASP A 113 -9.26 25.78 -1.52
N GLY A 114 -9.10 24.75 -0.70
CA GLY A 114 -8.90 23.37 -1.15
C GLY A 114 -9.79 22.40 -0.39
N GLU A 115 -9.83 21.16 -0.87
CA GLU A 115 -10.48 20.05 -0.20
C GLU A 115 -9.45 19.35 0.70
N LEU A 116 -9.75 19.24 1.99
CA LEU A 116 -8.94 18.51 2.96
C LEU A 116 -9.71 17.26 3.42
N ALA A 117 -9.16 16.10 3.13
CA ALA A 117 -9.59 14.81 3.67
C ALA A 117 -8.64 14.40 4.80
N LEU A 118 -9.18 14.16 5.99
CA LEU A 118 -8.45 13.63 7.15
C LEU A 118 -9.07 12.32 7.57
N GLY A 119 -8.26 11.30 7.84
CA GLY A 119 -8.79 10.02 8.27
C GLY A 119 -7.84 9.18 9.08
N ALA A 120 -8.40 8.07 9.56
CA ALA A 120 -7.70 7.06 10.32
C ALA A 120 -8.16 5.67 9.88
N SER A 121 -7.26 4.71 9.99
CA SER A 121 -7.54 3.29 9.72
C SER A 121 -6.99 2.43 10.85
N LEU A 122 -7.65 1.31 11.11
CA LEU A 122 -7.25 0.30 12.06
C LEU A 122 -7.55 -1.07 11.45
N PHE A 123 -6.66 -2.03 11.66
CA PHE A 123 -7.00 -3.42 11.44
C PHE A 123 -6.50 -4.31 12.56
N THR A 124 -7.21 -5.42 12.75
CA THR A 124 -6.79 -6.52 13.61
C THR A 124 -7.04 -7.83 12.89
N GLY A 125 -6.10 -8.75 12.98
CA GLY A 125 -6.13 -9.99 12.24
C GLY A 125 -5.13 -11.01 12.76
N ARG A 126 -4.87 -12.03 11.94
CA ARG A 126 -3.94 -13.10 12.30
C ARG A 126 -3.08 -13.53 11.12
N VAL A 127 -1.93 -14.12 11.46
CA VAL A 127 -1.15 -15.00 10.58
C VAL A 127 -1.09 -16.40 11.18
N GLU A 128 -0.90 -17.41 10.36
CA GLU A 128 -0.79 -18.81 10.79
C GLU A 128 0.56 -19.40 10.36
N ASN A 129 1.28 -20.02 11.30
CA ASN A 129 2.43 -20.85 10.99
C ASN A 129 1.94 -22.17 10.37
N ARG A 130 2.39 -22.49 9.16
CA ARG A 130 1.93 -23.63 8.35
C ARG A 130 2.46 -24.98 8.80
N ILE A 131 3.54 -24.99 9.56
CA ILE A 131 4.16 -26.21 10.09
C ILE A 131 3.46 -26.60 11.38
N GLU A 132 3.27 -25.63 12.28
CA GLU A 132 2.75 -25.88 13.64
C GLU A 132 1.24 -25.69 13.76
N GLY A 133 0.64 -24.91 12.85
CA GLY A 133 -0.78 -24.55 12.88
C GLY A 133 -1.13 -23.45 13.90
N GLU A 134 -0.14 -22.92 14.62
CA GLU A 134 -0.33 -21.82 15.57
C GLU A 134 -0.69 -20.51 14.85
N LYS A 135 -1.52 -19.70 15.51
CA LYS A 135 -1.96 -18.40 15.00
C LYS A 135 -1.42 -17.26 15.86
N TYR A 136 -0.87 -16.26 15.20
CA TYR A 136 -0.29 -15.07 15.81
C TYR A 136 -1.07 -13.83 15.41
N GLY A 137 -1.07 -12.80 16.25
CA GLY A 137 -1.79 -11.56 15.96
C GLY A 137 -1.10 -10.73 14.88
N HIS A 138 -1.87 -10.10 14.00
CA HIS A 138 -1.40 -9.13 13.03
C HIS A 138 -2.29 -7.90 13.06
N ASP A 139 -1.75 -6.74 13.45
CA ASP A 139 -2.52 -5.51 13.62
C ASP A 139 -1.83 -4.33 12.95
N GLY A 140 -2.62 -3.30 12.66
CA GLY A 140 -2.09 -2.06 12.13
C GLY A 140 -3.00 -0.88 12.38
N ALA A 141 -2.41 0.30 12.29
CA ALA A 141 -3.07 1.58 12.48
C ALA A 141 -2.49 2.61 11.50
N ALA A 142 -3.31 3.53 11.03
CA ALA A 142 -2.84 4.64 10.21
C ALA A 142 -3.58 5.94 10.52
N LEU A 143 -2.87 7.05 10.38
CA LEU A 143 -3.44 8.40 10.24
C LEU A 143 -3.06 8.91 8.86
N HIS A 144 -4.02 9.49 8.15
CA HIS A 144 -3.80 9.96 6.78
C HIS A 144 -4.50 11.27 6.49
N ALA A 145 -3.89 12.05 5.59
CA ALA A 145 -4.38 13.34 5.14
C ALA A 145 -4.15 13.49 3.63
N GLN A 146 -5.13 14.03 2.93
CA GLN A 146 -4.99 14.49 1.55
C GLN A 146 -5.54 15.91 1.45
N TRP A 147 -4.75 16.82 0.91
CA TRP A 147 -5.18 18.17 0.60
C TRP A 147 -5.03 18.44 -0.89
N LYS A 148 -6.11 18.91 -1.52
CA LYS A 148 -6.14 19.24 -2.94
C LYS A 148 -6.60 20.68 -3.13
N ARG A 149 -5.77 21.50 -3.75
CA ARG A 149 -6.07 22.90 -4.11
C ARG A 149 -5.69 23.17 -5.56
N GLY A 150 -6.70 23.35 -6.41
CA GLY A 150 -6.51 23.54 -7.84
C GLY A 150 -5.72 22.37 -8.45
N GLN A 151 -4.50 22.64 -8.91
CA GLN A 151 -3.61 21.69 -9.57
C GLN A 151 -2.73 20.90 -8.58
N LEU A 152 -2.60 21.39 -7.35
CA LEU A 152 -1.74 20.80 -6.33
C LEU A 152 -2.51 19.77 -5.51
N THR A 153 -1.92 18.59 -5.36
CA THR A 153 -2.36 17.55 -4.42
C THR A 153 -1.19 17.22 -3.50
N MET A 154 -1.44 17.22 -2.20
CA MET A 154 -0.50 16.79 -1.16
C MET A 154 -1.12 15.66 -0.38
N GLN A 155 -0.35 14.61 -0.10
CA GLN A 155 -0.78 13.51 0.75
C GLN A 155 0.26 13.27 1.83
N ALA A 156 -0.19 12.95 3.04
CA ALA A 156 0.67 12.53 4.14
C ALA A 156 -0.01 11.37 4.86
N GLN A 157 0.77 10.38 5.27
CA GLN A 157 0.29 9.24 6.04
C GLN A 157 1.39 8.81 7.01
N TRP A 158 0.96 8.36 8.19
CA TRP A 158 1.78 7.51 9.05
C TRP A 158 0.99 6.25 9.29
N ALA A 159 1.57 5.10 8.94
CA ALA A 159 1.02 3.80 9.26
C ALA A 159 1.99 3.02 10.15
N ARG A 160 1.46 2.11 10.96
CA ARG A 160 2.22 1.09 11.67
C ARG A 160 1.55 -0.25 11.45
N TYR A 161 2.33 -1.29 11.26
CA TYR A 161 1.88 -2.68 11.29
C TYR A 161 2.74 -3.47 12.26
N ARG A 162 2.20 -4.57 12.77
CA ARG A 162 2.89 -5.50 13.68
C ARG A 162 2.41 -6.92 13.44
N TYR A 163 3.35 -7.84 13.21
CA TYR A 163 3.17 -9.28 13.31
C TYR A 163 3.69 -9.74 14.68
N ARG A 164 2.84 -10.36 15.50
CA ARG A 164 3.22 -10.89 16.84
C ARG A 164 3.78 -12.30 16.76
N ILE A 165 4.76 -12.48 15.90
CA ILE A 165 5.52 -13.72 15.72
C ILE A 165 6.85 -13.62 16.51
N ASP A 166 7.56 -14.73 16.66
CA ASP A 166 8.84 -14.76 17.39
C ASP A 166 10.00 -14.20 16.55
N GLU A 167 9.90 -14.30 15.23
CA GLU A 167 10.90 -13.78 14.30
C GLU A 167 10.81 -12.26 14.15
N SER A 168 11.97 -11.60 13.99
CA SER A 168 12.03 -10.15 13.73
C SER A 168 11.64 -9.78 12.30
N ARG A 169 11.43 -10.77 11.42
CA ARG A 169 11.13 -10.60 10.00
C ARG A 169 10.01 -11.53 9.58
N ILE A 170 9.31 -11.15 8.52
CA ILE A 170 8.31 -11.98 7.84
C ILE A 170 8.53 -11.94 6.33
N ALA A 171 8.22 -13.04 5.64
CA ALA A 171 8.30 -13.09 4.18
C ALA A 171 7.04 -12.50 3.55
N MET A 172 7.21 -11.69 2.52
CA MET A 172 6.18 -11.17 1.63
C MET A 172 6.43 -11.69 0.23
N SER A 173 5.41 -11.74 -0.64
CA SER A 173 5.63 -11.99 -2.06
C SER A 173 4.63 -11.29 -2.96
N ALA A 174 5.10 -10.87 -4.12
CA ALA A 174 4.30 -10.61 -5.31
C ALA A 174 5.19 -10.83 -6.54
N PHE A 175 4.60 -11.00 -7.73
CA PHE A 175 5.36 -11.17 -8.97
C PHE A 175 6.41 -12.30 -8.95
N ASP A 176 6.08 -13.44 -8.32
CA ASP A 176 6.83 -14.70 -8.34
C ASP A 176 8.05 -14.81 -7.40
N PHE A 177 8.46 -13.71 -6.75
CA PHE A 177 9.65 -13.72 -5.87
C PHE A 177 9.32 -13.26 -4.45
N PRO A 178 9.53 -14.12 -3.43
CA PRO A 178 9.41 -13.71 -2.05
C PRO A 178 10.62 -12.89 -1.60
N PHE A 179 10.41 -12.01 -0.62
CA PHE A 179 11.44 -11.22 0.04
C PHE A 179 11.03 -10.95 1.49
N GLU A 180 11.99 -10.57 2.33
CA GLU A 180 11.72 -10.33 3.74
C GLU A 180 11.42 -8.86 4.03
N ILE A 181 10.55 -8.66 5.01
CA ILE A 181 10.29 -7.37 5.63
C ILE A 181 10.44 -7.46 7.15
N ALA A 182 10.67 -6.34 7.82
CA ALA A 182 10.59 -6.29 9.29
C ALA A 182 9.18 -6.74 9.77
N ALA A 183 9.10 -7.44 10.89
CA ALA A 183 7.82 -7.88 11.45
C ALA A 183 7.01 -6.73 12.12
N GLU A 184 7.65 -5.62 12.48
CA GLU A 184 7.00 -4.43 13.01
C GLU A 184 7.71 -3.17 12.51
N ALA A 185 6.97 -2.23 11.92
CA ALA A 185 7.55 -0.97 11.44
C ALA A 185 6.56 0.20 11.42
N ASP A 186 7.11 1.40 11.60
CA ASP A 186 6.49 2.67 11.23
C ASP A 186 6.74 2.99 9.76
N VAL A 187 5.70 3.45 9.07
CA VAL A 187 5.69 3.72 7.63
C VAL A 187 5.14 5.12 7.36
N PRO A 188 5.97 6.18 7.52
CA PRO A 188 5.58 7.50 7.09
C PRO A 188 5.69 7.65 5.57
N THR A 189 4.67 8.25 4.97
CA THR A 189 4.56 8.55 3.54
C THR A 189 4.23 10.03 3.36
N PHE A 190 4.88 10.68 2.39
CA PHE A 190 4.58 12.04 1.98
C PHE A 190 4.67 12.16 0.46
N ASN A 191 3.61 12.69 -0.14
CA ASN A 191 3.49 12.85 -1.58
C ASN A 191 3.12 14.28 -1.93
N VAL A 192 3.70 14.77 -3.02
CA VAL A 192 3.26 16.00 -3.69
C VAL A 192 3.08 15.72 -5.17
N ALA A 193 1.98 16.20 -5.74
CA ALA A 193 1.67 16.10 -7.16
C ALA A 193 1.11 17.42 -7.68
N TYR A 194 1.51 17.79 -8.89
CA TYR A 194 1.06 19.00 -9.56
C TYR A 194 0.63 18.68 -10.99
N ALA A 195 -0.66 18.89 -11.28
CA ALA A 195 -1.23 18.76 -12.61
C ALA A 195 -0.89 20.01 -13.45
N LEU A 196 -0.05 19.84 -14.47
CA LEU A 196 0.32 20.95 -15.34
C LEU A 196 -0.89 21.43 -16.16
N PRO A 197 -0.95 22.73 -16.51
CA PRO A 197 -1.90 23.21 -17.50
C PRO A 197 -1.78 22.42 -18.80
N GLN A 198 -2.91 22.20 -19.47
CA GLN A 198 -2.93 21.45 -20.72
C GLN A 198 -2.04 22.13 -21.77
N THR A 199 -1.14 21.34 -22.36
CA THR A 199 -0.11 21.81 -23.31
C THR A 199 -0.55 21.66 -24.78
N GLY A 200 -1.73 21.07 -25.03
CA GLY A 200 -2.30 20.83 -26.35
C GLY A 200 -1.84 19.53 -27.04
N TRP A 201 -0.66 19.01 -26.73
CA TRP A 201 -0.17 17.73 -27.28
C TRP A 201 -0.54 16.51 -26.43
N PHE A 202 -0.55 16.70 -25.11
CA PHE A 202 -0.98 15.72 -24.12
C PHE A 202 -2.30 16.16 -23.50
N ASP A 203 -3.17 15.20 -23.19
CA ASP A 203 -4.46 15.45 -22.55
C ASP A 203 -4.29 15.82 -21.08
N GLY A 204 -3.20 15.36 -20.46
CA GLY A 204 -2.81 15.70 -19.11
C GLY A 204 -1.35 15.35 -18.83
N ILE A 205 -0.72 16.17 -18.00
CA ILE A 205 0.60 15.88 -17.44
C ILE A 205 0.53 16.15 -15.93
N THR A 206 0.94 15.19 -15.12
CA THR A 206 1.05 15.38 -13.67
C THR A 206 2.45 15.01 -13.22
N CYS A 207 3.15 15.95 -12.62
CA CYS A 207 4.48 15.72 -12.06
C CYS A 207 4.40 15.58 -10.55
N TYR A 208 5.20 14.70 -9.98
CA TYR A 208 5.10 14.31 -8.57
C TYR A 208 6.45 13.95 -7.95
N ASN A 209 6.45 13.98 -6.63
CA ASN A 209 7.46 13.34 -5.80
C ASN A 209 6.74 12.53 -4.70
N ASN A 210 7.06 11.24 -4.60
CA ASN A 210 6.53 10.30 -3.63
C ASN A 210 7.66 9.82 -2.73
N LEU A 211 7.57 10.12 -1.43
CA LEU A 211 8.55 9.71 -0.43
C LEU A 211 7.87 8.77 0.57
N SER A 212 8.54 7.67 0.89
CA SER A 212 8.15 6.80 1.99
C SER A 212 9.38 6.23 2.69
N MET A 213 9.22 5.94 3.97
CA MET A 213 10.21 5.25 4.78
C MET A 213 9.55 4.06 5.45
N THR A 214 10.29 2.99 5.67
CA THR A 214 9.93 1.90 6.56
C THR A 214 10.95 1.87 7.68
N SER A 215 10.53 2.17 8.90
CA SER A 215 11.40 2.21 10.08
C SER A 215 10.99 1.10 11.03
N PRO A 216 11.77 0.02 11.13
CA PRO A 216 11.53 -1.01 12.13
C PRO A 216 11.44 -0.41 13.53
N VAL A 217 10.55 -0.94 14.37
CA VAL A 217 10.36 -0.47 15.75
C VAL A 217 11.36 -1.13 16.70
N ASP A 218 11.72 -2.38 16.43
CA ASP A 218 12.65 -3.16 17.24
C ASP A 218 14.11 -2.86 16.91
N ASP A 219 14.96 -2.86 17.94
CA ASP A 219 16.41 -2.68 17.84
C ASP A 219 17.13 -4.03 17.66
N ASP A 220 16.75 -4.76 16.62
CA ASP A 220 17.37 -6.04 16.24
C ASP A 220 18.49 -5.81 15.21
N ALA A 221 19.61 -6.52 15.36
CA ALA A 221 20.78 -6.33 14.50
C ALA A 221 20.52 -6.70 13.02
N GLY A 222 19.49 -7.51 12.76
CA GLY A 222 19.01 -7.85 11.43
C GLY A 222 18.00 -6.85 10.87
N LEU A 223 17.72 -5.73 11.54
CA LEU A 223 16.75 -4.73 11.09
C LEU A 223 17.41 -3.38 10.78
N ARG A 224 16.90 -2.71 9.75
CA ARG A 224 17.37 -1.38 9.35
C ARG A 224 16.33 -0.65 8.53
N GLU A 225 16.23 0.66 8.74
CA GLU A 225 15.35 1.52 7.96
C GLU A 225 15.52 1.37 6.44
N SER A 226 14.42 1.52 5.72
CA SER A 226 14.36 1.56 4.26
C SER A 226 13.75 2.86 3.79
N TRP A 227 14.26 3.38 2.69
CA TRP A 227 13.77 4.62 2.08
C TRP A 227 13.45 4.40 0.62
N GLN A 228 12.35 4.98 0.16
CA GLN A 228 12.00 5.07 -1.26
C GLN A 228 11.55 6.49 -1.60
N ASN A 229 12.15 7.04 -2.64
CA ASN A 229 11.80 8.32 -3.23
C ASN A 229 11.59 8.14 -4.74
N VAL A 230 10.42 8.49 -5.24
CA VAL A 230 10.08 8.44 -6.66
C VAL A 230 9.75 9.85 -7.14
N THR A 231 10.57 10.39 -8.04
CA THR A 231 10.30 11.67 -8.70
C THR A 231 10.01 11.40 -10.17
N GLY A 232 8.89 11.91 -10.67
CA GLY A 232 8.51 11.63 -12.05
C GLY A 232 7.37 12.48 -12.56
N CYS A 233 6.93 12.16 -13.77
CA CYS A 233 5.70 12.69 -14.33
C CYS A 233 4.92 11.59 -15.06
N SER A 234 3.60 11.66 -15.00
CA SER A 234 2.69 10.90 -15.83
C SER A 234 2.18 11.74 -17.00
N PHE A 235 1.96 11.09 -18.14
CA PHE A 235 1.55 11.70 -19.40
C PHE A 235 0.37 10.92 -19.98
N ALA A 236 -0.76 11.59 -20.19
CA ALA A 236 -1.95 11.02 -20.80
C ALA A 236 -2.10 11.50 -22.26
N LYS A 237 -2.40 10.56 -23.17
CA LYS A 237 -2.75 10.87 -24.56
C LYS A 237 -3.66 9.79 -25.16
N GLY A 238 -4.94 10.09 -25.31
CA GLY A 238 -5.96 9.16 -25.75
C GLY A 238 -5.98 7.92 -24.87
N LYS A 239 -5.70 6.76 -25.48
CA LYS A 239 -5.63 5.47 -24.77
C LYS A 239 -4.29 5.22 -24.06
N MET A 240 -3.28 6.05 -24.33
CA MET A 240 -1.94 5.86 -23.78
C MET A 240 -1.80 6.62 -22.47
N PHE A 241 -1.27 5.94 -21.45
CA PHE A 241 -0.84 6.55 -20.21
C PHE A 241 0.59 6.12 -19.91
N THR A 242 1.49 7.07 -19.74
CA THR A 242 2.93 6.81 -19.58
C THR A 242 3.43 7.41 -18.28
N TYR A 243 4.15 6.61 -17.49
CA TYR A 243 4.94 7.09 -16.35
C TYR A 243 6.41 7.20 -16.74
N VAL A 244 7.05 8.31 -16.38
CA VAL A 244 8.50 8.50 -16.46
C VAL A 244 8.99 8.80 -15.05
N ASP A 245 9.60 7.79 -14.42
CA ASP A 245 9.95 7.80 -13.01
C ASP A 245 11.46 7.63 -12.80
N TRP A 246 12.03 8.52 -12.01
CA TRP A 246 13.31 8.29 -11.35
C TRP A 246 13.05 7.78 -9.94
N ILE A 247 13.24 6.48 -9.73
CA ILE A 247 13.15 5.85 -8.41
C ILE A 247 14.53 5.75 -7.78
N ALA A 248 14.66 6.23 -6.55
CA ALA A 248 15.84 6.12 -5.71
C ALA A 248 15.45 5.53 -4.35
N GLY A 249 16.30 4.67 -3.80
CA GLY A 249 16.04 4.05 -2.51
C GLY A 249 17.29 3.59 -1.81
N LYS A 250 17.20 3.46 -0.50
CA LYS A 250 18.22 2.92 0.41
C LYS A 250 17.59 1.74 1.11
N ASN A 251 18.27 0.60 1.11
CA ASN A 251 17.76 -0.62 1.72
C ASN A 251 16.35 -1.00 1.24
N MET A 252 16.03 -0.80 -0.03
CA MET A 252 14.69 -1.00 -0.57
C MET A 252 14.70 -2.10 -1.63
N TRP A 253 13.88 -3.14 -1.46
CA TRP A 253 13.81 -4.31 -2.35
C TRP A 253 13.77 -3.94 -3.84
N PHE A 254 12.80 -3.09 -4.22
CA PHE A 254 12.64 -2.61 -5.60
C PHE A 254 13.66 -1.55 -6.03
N VAL A 255 14.67 -1.27 -5.22
CA VAL A 255 15.82 -0.42 -5.57
C VAL A 255 17.12 -1.07 -5.11
N GLY A 256 17.20 -2.41 -5.25
CA GLY A 256 18.43 -3.18 -5.07
C GLY A 256 18.83 -3.48 -3.62
N GLY A 257 17.93 -3.27 -2.65
CA GLY A 257 18.02 -3.87 -1.33
C GLY A 257 17.66 -5.36 -1.34
N SER A 258 17.94 -6.05 -0.24
CA SER A 258 17.61 -7.46 -0.01
C SER A 258 16.20 -7.69 0.55
N GLY A 259 15.53 -6.62 0.99
CA GLY A 259 14.19 -6.64 1.56
C GLY A 259 13.76 -5.22 1.93
N ILE A 260 12.85 -5.07 2.91
CA ILE A 260 12.36 -3.78 3.41
C ILE A 260 12.33 -3.79 4.94
N GLY A 261 13.04 -2.88 5.60
CA GLY A 261 13.18 -2.90 7.06
C GLY A 261 14.24 -3.89 7.56
N VAL A 262 14.97 -4.55 6.66
CA VAL A 262 15.93 -5.62 6.99
C VAL A 262 17.38 -5.17 6.77
N ASP A 263 18.31 -5.61 7.61
CA ASP A 263 19.74 -5.35 7.45
C ASP A 263 20.46 -6.55 6.83
N GLU A 264 21.06 -6.35 5.66
CA GLU A 264 21.88 -7.36 4.98
C GLU A 264 23.11 -6.69 4.34
N PRO A 265 24.23 -7.42 4.16
CA PRO A 265 25.43 -6.89 3.57
C PRO A 265 25.18 -6.20 2.21
N GLY A 266 25.48 -4.89 2.15
CA GLY A 266 25.40 -4.11 0.92
C GLY A 266 24.01 -3.55 0.56
N SER A 267 22.98 -3.77 1.40
CA SER A 267 21.65 -3.17 1.25
C SER A 267 21.63 -1.69 1.68
N ASN A 268 22.49 -1.32 2.63
CA ASN A 268 22.58 0.04 3.20
C ASN A 268 23.33 1.05 2.31
N ARG A 269 22.97 1.15 1.02
CA ARG A 269 23.45 2.19 0.10
C ARG A 269 22.31 2.70 -0.77
N TRP A 270 22.35 3.97 -1.11
CA TRP A 270 21.42 4.53 -2.10
C TRP A 270 21.72 3.94 -3.47
N ARG A 271 20.66 3.52 -4.16
CA ARG A 271 20.68 3.15 -5.57
C ARG A 271 19.51 3.84 -6.25
N SER A 272 19.54 3.90 -7.57
CA SER A 272 18.46 4.49 -8.34
C SER A 272 18.38 3.89 -9.74
N ARG A 273 17.22 4.04 -10.37
CA ARG A 273 17.00 3.68 -11.77
C ARG A 273 15.95 4.57 -12.41
N LEU A 274 16.08 4.78 -13.71
CA LEU A 274 15.05 5.37 -14.55
C LEU A 274 14.09 4.27 -14.98
N ASN A 275 12.79 4.53 -14.89
CA ASN A 275 11.72 3.68 -15.35
C ASN A 275 10.82 4.45 -16.30
N VAL A 276 10.50 3.85 -17.45
CA VAL A 276 9.49 4.35 -18.37
C VAL A 276 8.46 3.25 -18.55
N ASN A 277 7.28 3.44 -17.99
CA ASN A 277 6.16 2.51 -18.14
C ASN A 277 5.14 3.11 -19.10
N VAL A 278 4.74 2.35 -20.12
CA VAL A 278 3.74 2.77 -21.12
C VAL A 278 2.58 1.78 -21.07
N GLY A 279 1.41 2.27 -20.67
CA GLY A 279 0.16 1.52 -20.63
C GLY A 279 -0.82 1.96 -21.71
N PHE A 280 -1.62 1.02 -22.21
CA PHE A 280 -2.73 1.28 -23.12
C PHE A 280 -4.04 0.81 -22.49
N TYR A 281 -5.00 1.72 -22.36
CA TYR A 281 -6.28 1.49 -21.70
C TYR A 281 -7.41 1.52 -22.74
N PHE A 282 -8.29 0.51 -22.72
CA PHE A 282 -9.29 0.26 -23.75
C PHE A 282 -10.73 0.32 -23.24
#